data_AF-A0A1I2I2M4-F1
#
_entry.id   AF-A0A1I2I2M4-F1
#
_cell.length_a   1.000
_cell.length_b   1.000
_cell.length_c   1.000
_cell.angle_alpha   90.00
_cell.angle_beta   90.00
_cell.angle_gamma   90.00
#
_symmetry.space_group_name_H-M   'P 1'
#
loop_
_entity.id
_entity.type
_entity.pdbx_description
1 polymer ?
#
loop_
_entity_poly.entity_id
_entity_poly.type
_entity_poly.pdbx_seq_one_letter_code
_entity_poly.pdbx_strand_id
1 'polypeptide(L)'
;MHQIAIDSVFKDNIKELNLSDFLTLTFFIIDEIYKEVGQLVERSGPKPTFSDSEVICLNLVGQMVCDSEKAWYKIVKKNYLALFPKLL
;
A
#
# COMPACT_ATOMS: atom_id res chain seq x y z
N MET A 1 25.81 -5.10 -14.22
CA MET A 1 25.02 -5.10 -15.47
C MET A 1 23.54 -5.42 -15.28
N HIS A 2 23.11 -6.08 -14.18
CA HIS A 2 21.67 -6.28 -13.91
C HIS A 2 20.95 -5.06 -13.31
N GLN A 3 21.62 -4.22 -12.53
CA GLN A 3 20.99 -3.06 -11.88
C GLN A 3 20.52 -1.97 -12.85
N ILE A 4 21.30 -1.72 -13.92
CA ILE A 4 21.05 -0.63 -14.87
C ILE A 4 19.80 -0.89 -15.73
N ALA A 5 19.47 -2.16 -16.01
CA ALA A 5 18.29 -2.52 -16.79
C ALA A 5 16.99 -2.38 -15.99
N ILE A 6 17.04 -2.61 -14.67
CA ILE A 6 15.90 -2.37 -13.77
C ILE A 6 15.59 -0.87 -13.78
N ASP A 7 16.60 -0.01 -13.59
CA ASP A 7 16.37 1.43 -13.52
C ASP A 7 15.78 2.02 -14.81
N SER A 8 16.14 1.53 -16.00
CA SER A 8 15.56 2.01 -17.25
C SER A 8 14.14 1.49 -17.51
N VAL A 9 13.87 0.20 -17.21
CA VAL A 9 12.53 -0.39 -17.32
C VAL A 9 11.56 0.25 -16.33
N PHE A 10 12.00 0.54 -15.11
CA PHE A 10 11.18 1.25 -14.13
C PHE A 10 10.90 2.69 -14.58
N LYS A 11 11.88 3.41 -15.14
CA LYS A 11 11.74 4.81 -15.52
C LYS A 11 10.78 5.05 -16.69
N ASP A 12 10.71 4.11 -17.64
CA ASP A 12 9.82 4.21 -18.80
C ASP A 12 8.38 3.78 -18.48
N ASN A 13 8.17 2.87 -17.51
CA ASN A 13 6.85 2.36 -17.13
C ASN A 13 6.08 3.22 -16.09
N ILE A 14 6.75 4.13 -15.36
CA ILE A 14 6.09 4.94 -14.32
C ILE A 14 4.99 5.86 -14.88
N LYS A 15 5.11 6.30 -16.14
CA LYS A 15 4.15 7.24 -16.76
C LYS A 15 2.79 6.62 -17.06
N GLU A 16 2.68 5.29 -17.11
CA GLU A 16 1.43 4.57 -17.42
C GLU A 16 0.84 3.84 -16.21
N LEU A 17 1.39 4.03 -15.01
CA LEU A 17 0.91 3.37 -13.80
C LEU A 17 -0.51 3.82 -13.46
N ASN A 18 -1.41 2.86 -13.29
CA ASN A 18 -2.74 3.12 -12.77
C ASN A 18 -2.74 3.05 -11.23
N LEU A 19 -3.87 3.40 -10.62
CA LEU A 19 -3.98 3.42 -9.16
C LEU A 19 -3.76 2.04 -8.51
N SER A 20 -4.08 0.94 -9.19
CA SER A 20 -3.80 -0.43 -8.70
C SER A 20 -2.30 -0.68 -8.61
N ASP A 21 -1.54 -0.27 -9.63
CA ASP A 21 -0.09 -0.42 -9.63
C ASP A 21 0.54 0.46 -8.54
N PHE A 22 0.04 1.68 -8.40
CA PHE A 22 0.49 2.60 -7.36
C PHE A 22 0.22 2.07 -5.94
N LEU A 23 -0.97 1.51 -5.69
CA LEU A 23 -1.31 0.86 -4.43
C LEU A 23 -0.39 -0.33 -4.16
N THR A 24 -0.09 -1.15 -5.17
CA THR A 24 0.76 -2.33 -5.05
C THR A 24 2.21 -1.95 -4.71
N LEU A 25 2.76 -0.97 -5.43
CA LEU A 25 4.12 -0.47 -5.19
C LEU A 25 4.24 0.20 -3.82
N THR A 26 3.25 1.02 -3.45
CA THR A 26 3.22 1.71 -2.16
C THR A 26 3.14 0.70 -1.01
N PHE A 27 2.25 -0.31 -1.13
CA PHE A 27 2.16 -1.39 -0.16
C PHE A 27 3.49 -2.14 -0.03
N PHE A 28 4.13 -2.52 -1.13
CA PHE A 28 5.41 -3.23 -1.11
C PHE A 28 6.48 -2.43 -0.36
N ILE A 29 6.64 -1.14 -0.67
CA ILE A 29 7.64 -0.27 0.00
C ILE A 29 7.33 -0.16 1.49
N ILE A 30 6.07 0.07 1.86
CA ILE A 30 5.66 0.18 3.26
C ILE A 30 5.88 -1.14 4.00
N ASP A 31 5.56 -2.27 3.39
CA ASP A 31 5.69 -3.58 4.01
C ASP A 31 7.15 -3.94 4.29
N GLU A 32 8.07 -3.63 3.36
CA GLU A 32 9.50 -3.82 3.58
C GLU A 32 10.01 -2.93 4.73
N ILE A 33 9.65 -1.66 4.77
CA ILE A 33 10.02 -0.75 5.86
C ILE A 33 9.41 -1.23 7.19
N TYR A 34 8.12 -1.62 7.20
CA TYR A 34 7.41 -2.02 8.40
C TYR A 34 7.93 -3.33 8.98
N LYS A 35 8.45 -4.26 8.16
CA LYS A 35 9.12 -5.47 8.66
C LYS A 35 10.38 -5.16 9.46
N GLU A 36 11.14 -4.13 9.08
CA GLU A 36 12.35 -3.72 9.78
C GLU A 36 12.05 -3.05 11.12
N VAL A 37 10.97 -2.26 11.21
CA VAL A 37 10.63 -1.49 12.43
C VAL A 37 9.55 -2.13 13.29
N GLY A 38 8.64 -2.91 12.71
CA GLY A 38 7.42 -3.41 13.35
C GLY A 38 7.67 -4.42 14.46
N GLN A 39 8.82 -5.10 14.45
CA GLN A 39 9.24 -6.00 15.52
C GLN A 39 9.52 -5.26 16.85
N LEU A 40 9.65 -3.93 16.82
CA LEU A 40 9.94 -3.11 18.00
C LEU A 40 8.68 -2.81 18.83
N VAL A 41 7.48 -3.13 18.33
CA VAL A 41 6.21 -2.75 18.96
C VAL A 41 5.34 -4.00 19.15
N GLU A 42 5.58 -4.75 20.22
CA GLU A 42 4.64 -5.80 20.63
C GLU A 42 3.37 -5.15 21.20
N ARG A 43 2.22 -5.43 20.58
CA ARG A 43 0.92 -4.87 20.99
C ARG A 43 0.11 -5.92 21.73
N SER A 44 -0.43 -5.54 22.88
CA SER A 44 -1.40 -6.36 23.62
C SER A 44 -2.74 -6.42 22.89
N GLY A 45 -3.37 -7.60 22.86
CA GLY A 45 -4.73 -7.80 22.35
C GLY A 45 -4.82 -8.77 21.17
N PRO A 46 -6.02 -8.92 20.58
CA PRO A 46 -6.23 -9.78 19.41
C PRO A 46 -5.41 -9.28 18.23
N LYS A 47 -4.78 -10.21 17.50
CA LYS A 47 -4.08 -9.86 16.26
C LYS A 47 -5.09 -9.39 15.22
N PRO A 48 -4.95 -8.17 14.67
CA PRO A 48 -5.87 -7.68 13.65
C PRO A 48 -5.75 -8.52 12.39
N THR A 49 -6.87 -8.72 11.69
CA THR A 49 -6.88 -9.43 10.40
C THR A 49 -6.26 -8.60 9.29
N PHE A 50 -6.42 -7.29 9.36
CA PHE A 50 -5.85 -6.29 8.47
C PHE A 50 -4.53 -5.78 9.06
N SER A 51 -3.45 -5.90 8.30
CA SER A 51 -2.10 -5.60 8.75
C SER A 51 -1.83 -4.10 8.84
N ASP A 52 -0.86 -3.73 9.68
CA ASP A 52 -0.43 -2.34 9.81
C ASP A 52 0.09 -1.77 8.47
N SER A 53 0.84 -2.57 7.70
CA SER A 53 1.29 -2.20 6.35
C SER A 53 0.11 -1.84 5.43
N GLU A 54 -0.97 -2.61 5.46
CA GLU A 54 -2.18 -2.31 4.69
C GLU A 54 -2.87 -1.02 5.18
N VAL A 55 -2.97 -0.81 6.50
CA VAL A 55 -3.54 0.43 7.09
C VAL A 55 -2.73 1.66 6.69
N ILE A 56 -1.41 1.59 6.84
CA ILE A 56 -0.51 2.70 6.50
C ILE A 56 -0.59 2.98 5.00
N CYS A 57 -0.60 1.96 4.16
CA CYS A 57 -0.75 2.09 2.71
C CYS A 57 -2.04 2.85 2.35
N LEU A 58 -3.19 2.41 2.87
CA LEU A 58 -4.46 3.06 2.55
C LEU A 58 -4.52 4.50 3.08
N ASN A 59 -3.98 4.76 4.27
CA ASN A 59 -3.98 6.11 4.85
C ASN A 59 -3.03 7.06 4.11
N LEU A 60 -1.87 6.57 3.65
CA LEU A 60 -0.93 7.38 2.88
C LEU A 60 -1.49 7.72 1.51
N VAL A 61 -1.99 6.72 0.78
CA VAL A 61 -2.58 6.94 -0.55
C VAL A 61 -3.86 7.77 -0.47
N GLY A 62 -4.68 7.54 0.56
CA GLY A 62 -5.91 8.28 0.78
C GLY A 62 -5.68 9.80 0.88
N GLN A 63 -4.64 10.22 1.60
CA GLN A 63 -4.27 11.63 1.74
C GLN A 63 -3.93 12.31 0.41
N MET A 64 -3.48 11.55 -0.59
CA MET A 64 -3.13 12.10 -1.91
C MET A 64 -4.32 12.14 -2.87
N VAL A 65 -5.34 11.30 -2.63
CA VAL A 65 -6.44 11.07 -3.58
C VAL A 65 -7.72 11.78 -3.15
N CYS A 66 -8.01 11.87 -1.84
CA CYS A 66 -9.27 12.39 -1.35
C CYS A 66 -9.15 12.99 0.05
N ASP A 67 -9.77 14.16 0.26
CA ASP A 67 -9.86 14.81 1.58
C ASP A 67 -10.74 14.05 2.58
N SER A 68 -11.51 13.05 2.12
CA SER A 68 -12.41 12.25 2.95
C SER A 68 -11.95 10.80 3.04
N GLU A 69 -11.46 10.41 4.20
CA GLU A 69 -11.12 9.02 4.52
C GLU A 69 -12.29 8.07 4.27
N LYS A 70 -13.51 8.45 4.67
CA LYS A 70 -14.71 7.62 4.45
C LYS A 70 -15.01 7.41 2.97
N ALA A 71 -14.84 8.44 2.14
CA ALA A 71 -15.05 8.31 0.70
C ALA A 71 -13.96 7.44 0.07
N TRP A 72 -12.71 7.64 0.47
CA TRP A 72 -11.58 6.84 0.04
C TRP A 72 -11.77 5.34 0.34
N TYR A 73 -12.09 4.98 1.58
CA TYR A 73 -12.32 3.58 1.95
C TYR A 73 -13.49 2.95 1.17
N LYS A 74 -14.54 3.71 0.85
CA LYS A 74 -15.63 3.22 -0.02
C LYS A 74 -15.14 2.95 -1.45
N ILE A 75 -14.29 3.81 -2.00
CA ILE A 75 -13.69 3.62 -3.33
C ILE A 75 -12.82 2.36 -3.34
N VAL A 76 -12.00 2.16 -2.31
CA VAL A 76 -11.12 0.98 -2.17
C VAL A 76 -11.94 -0.29 -2.06
N LYS A 77 -12.93 -0.34 -1.17
CA LYS A 77 -13.81 -1.52 -1.01
C LYS A 77 -14.58 -1.87 -2.29
N LYS A 78 -14.95 -0.87 -3.10
CA LYS A 78 -15.70 -1.10 -4.33
C LYS A 78 -14.83 -1.58 -5.48
N ASN A 79 -13.64 -1.00 -5.65
CA ASN A 79 -12.85 -1.16 -6.89
C ASN A 79 -11.54 -1.95 -6.68
N TYR A 80 -11.03 -2.04 -5.45
CA TYR A 80 -9.71 -2.57 -5.14
C TYR A 80 -9.73 -3.61 -4.01
N LEU A 81 -10.89 -4.20 -3.71
CA LEU A 81 -11.02 -5.23 -2.66
C LEU A 81 -10.15 -6.48 -2.94
N ALA A 82 -9.85 -6.75 -4.21
CA ALA A 82 -8.95 -7.83 -4.60
C ALA A 82 -7.51 -7.63 -4.06
N LEU A 83 -7.07 -6.37 -3.92
CA LEU A 83 -5.76 -6.02 -3.34
C LEU A 83 -5.80 -6.04 -1.81
N PHE A 84 -6.96 -5.72 -1.21
CA PHE A 84 -7.15 -5.58 0.24
C PHE A 84 -8.32 -6.45 0.73
N PRO A 85 -8.25 -7.79 0.62
CA PRO A 85 -9.39 -8.68 0.82
C PRO A 85 -9.93 -8.69 2.25
N LYS A 86 -9.14 -8.23 3.22
CA LYS A 86 -9.49 -8.19 4.64
C LYS A 86 -9.98 -6.81 5.11
N LEU A 87 -10.21 -5.89 4.18
CA LEU A 87 -10.72 -4.54 4.45
C LEU A 87 -12.23 -4.59 4.79
N LEU A 88 -12.55 -4.68 6.08
CA LEU A 88 -13.92 -4.75 6.62
C LEU A 88 -14.66 -3.43 6.57
#